data_AF-A0A0L6JIE3-F1
#
_entry.id   AF-A0A0L6JIE3-F1
#
_cell.length_a   1.000
_cell.length_b   1.000
_cell.length_c   1.000
_cell.angle_alpha   90.00
_cell.angle_beta   90.00
_cell.angle_gamma   90.00
#
_symmetry.space_group_name_H-M   'P 1'
#
loop_
_entity.id
_entity.type
_entity.pdbx_description
1 polymer ?
#
loop_
_entity_poly.entity_id
_entity_poly.type
_entity_poly.pdbx_seq_one_letter_code
_entity_poly.pdbx_strand_id
1 'polypeptide(L)'
;MSIICRHVVNFMEELAPPHLCEEWDNIGLLIGSKNKKVQKILICLDITRNVVKEAIEQKADMIISHHPFLFKGIKRIIPEDPKGELIYSLIREDICVYCAHTNLDFAENGLNYTLAKTLGLKNIKNLKTYTKEKLYKIVVFVPCEYGEKVTGAMTAAGAGWLGNYSDCSFTLEGTGAFRPLEGSNPFIGDTGKLEKVSEFRVETIVREELLNRVVESMLEAHPYEEPAYDIYSLVQGGKEYGFGKEGELDKALSLDELVSRIKNSLNIKSLRVIGDRSEDIKRVGVFCGSFDGDVIPSLGKLDILVTGDIKYHTALDIAEMGLCVIDAGHFGTEKIIVNELSRLLSGKFSDLTIVPSKVEKDPIKVT
;
A
#
# COMPACT_ATOMS: atom_id res chain seq x y z
N MET A 1 24.56 -10.44 -6.60
CA MET A 1 24.92 -9.23 -7.38
C MET A 1 24.25 -8.00 -6.74
N SER A 2 24.49 -6.76 -7.19
CA SER A 2 23.83 -5.57 -6.61
C SER A 2 22.65 -5.10 -7.46
N ILE A 3 21.57 -4.65 -6.81
CA ILE A 3 20.38 -4.09 -7.46
C ILE A 3 20.29 -2.59 -7.18
N ILE A 4 19.71 -1.80 -8.10
CA ILE A 4 19.48 -0.37 -7.88
C ILE A 4 18.34 -0.20 -6.85
N CYS A 5 18.54 0.67 -5.85
CA CYS A 5 17.59 0.97 -4.78
C CYS A 5 16.16 1.24 -5.31
N ARG A 6 16.04 1.97 -6.43
CA ARG A 6 14.76 2.21 -7.11
C ARG A 6 13.95 0.94 -7.39
N HIS A 7 14.57 -0.17 -7.76
CA HIS A 7 13.83 -1.40 -8.04
C HIS A 7 13.25 -2.02 -6.76
N VAL A 8 13.97 -1.89 -5.63
CA VAL A 8 13.47 -2.30 -4.32
C VAL A 8 12.30 -1.41 -3.90
N VAL A 9 12.46 -0.09 -4.05
CA VAL A 9 11.41 0.90 -3.77
C VAL A 9 10.16 0.61 -4.59
N ASN A 10 10.29 0.43 -5.90
CA ASN A 10 9.14 0.13 -6.77
C ASN A 10 8.43 -1.16 -6.34
N PHE A 11 9.16 -2.21 -5.97
CA PHE A 11 8.53 -3.44 -5.47
C PHE A 11 7.78 -3.23 -4.15
N MET A 12 8.32 -2.43 -3.24
CA MET A 12 7.63 -2.08 -1.99
C MET A 12 6.37 -1.24 -2.27
N GLU A 13 6.43 -0.32 -3.23
CA GLU A 13 5.29 0.51 -3.66
C GLU A 13 4.24 -0.31 -4.44
N GLU A 14 4.61 -1.37 -5.15
CA GLU A 14 3.67 -2.33 -5.73
C GLU A 14 2.94 -3.14 -4.64
N LEU A 15 3.66 -3.54 -3.58
CA LEU A 15 3.09 -4.27 -2.44
C LEU A 15 2.17 -3.36 -1.60
N ALA A 16 2.60 -2.13 -1.35
CA ALA A 16 1.93 -1.14 -0.53
C ALA A 16 1.89 0.22 -1.27
N PRO A 17 0.87 0.44 -2.11
CA PRO A 17 0.76 1.65 -2.93
C PRO A 17 0.84 2.94 -2.09
N PRO A 18 1.68 3.93 -2.49
CA PRO A 18 1.85 5.15 -1.71
C PRO A 18 0.57 5.95 -1.49
N HIS A 19 -0.40 5.88 -2.41
CA HIS A 19 -1.68 6.58 -2.30
C HIS A 19 -2.57 6.06 -1.16
N LEU A 20 -2.21 4.93 -0.53
CA LEU A 20 -2.91 4.40 0.65
C LEU A 20 -2.41 5.03 1.95
N CYS A 21 -1.32 5.77 1.92
CA CYS A 21 -0.77 6.45 3.08
C CYS A 21 -1.77 7.47 3.67
N GLU A 22 -1.87 7.52 4.99
CA GLU A 22 -2.58 8.60 5.67
C GLU A 22 -1.92 9.96 5.42
N GLU A 23 -2.71 11.05 5.41
CA GLU A 23 -2.21 12.40 5.09
C GLU A 23 -1.13 12.90 6.06
N TRP A 24 -1.15 12.43 7.30
CA TRP A 24 -0.19 12.82 8.35
C TRP A 24 1.10 12.00 8.33
N ASP A 25 1.13 10.91 7.59
CA ASP A 25 2.18 9.90 7.64
C ASP A 25 3.36 10.23 6.71
N ASN A 26 4.52 9.60 6.93
CA ASN A 26 5.74 9.86 6.17
C ASN A 26 6.44 8.57 5.72
N ILE A 27 6.07 8.10 4.54
CA ILE A 27 6.54 6.84 3.95
C ILE A 27 7.55 7.10 2.80
N GLY A 28 8.01 6.02 2.17
CA GLY A 28 8.88 6.08 1.01
C GLY A 28 10.36 6.13 1.38
N LEU A 29 11.21 6.57 0.44
CA LEU A 29 12.65 6.72 0.68
C LEU A 29 12.92 7.98 1.51
N LEU A 30 13.24 7.79 2.79
CA LEU A 30 13.45 8.86 3.77
C LEU A 30 14.90 9.37 3.81
N ILE A 31 15.88 8.48 3.59
CA ILE A 31 17.32 8.80 3.58
C ILE A 31 17.98 8.03 2.44
N GLY A 32 18.92 8.66 1.73
CA GLY A 32 19.76 8.01 0.71
C GLY A 32 19.34 8.35 -0.73
N SER A 33 19.65 7.47 -1.67
CA SER A 33 19.47 7.71 -3.11
C SER A 33 18.83 6.53 -3.83
N LYS A 34 17.82 6.82 -4.67
CA LYS A 34 17.19 5.83 -5.55
C LYS A 34 18.18 5.18 -6.54
N ASN A 35 19.32 5.83 -6.80
CA ASN A 35 20.34 5.33 -7.74
C ASN A 35 21.44 4.49 -7.05
N LYS A 36 21.43 4.40 -5.71
CA LYS A 36 22.42 3.61 -4.97
C LYS A 36 22.29 2.13 -5.34
N LYS A 37 23.43 1.45 -5.45
CA LYS A 37 23.49 -0.02 -5.52
C LYS A 37 23.30 -0.60 -4.12
N VAL A 38 22.40 -1.57 -4.01
CA VAL A 38 22.02 -2.27 -2.79
C VAL A 38 22.34 -3.75 -2.99
N GLN A 39 23.06 -4.35 -2.03
CA GLN A 39 23.35 -5.79 -1.96
C GLN A 39 22.75 -6.41 -0.71
N LYS A 40 22.70 -5.66 0.40
CA LYS A 40 22.15 -6.14 1.66
C LYS A 40 21.10 -5.19 2.22
N ILE A 41 19.95 -5.75 2.58
CA ILE A 41 18.84 -5.02 3.18
C ILE A 41 18.58 -5.57 4.58
N LEU A 42 18.51 -4.67 5.56
CA LEU A 42 18.02 -4.98 6.89
C LEU A 42 16.55 -4.58 7.02
N ILE A 43 15.71 -5.47 7.56
CA ILE A 43 14.28 -5.21 7.76
C ILE A 43 13.98 -5.12 9.25
N CYS A 44 13.24 -4.09 9.65
CA CYS A 44 12.85 -3.86 11.04
C CYS A 44 11.43 -3.28 11.16
N LEU A 45 10.88 -3.27 12.37
CA LEU A 45 9.73 -2.47 12.73
C LEU A 45 10.18 -1.03 13.00
N ASP A 46 11.12 -0.85 13.94
CA ASP A 46 11.63 0.43 14.43
C ASP A 46 13.13 0.63 14.19
N ILE A 47 13.51 1.81 13.68
CA ILE A 47 14.92 2.20 13.55
C ILE A 47 15.41 2.80 14.87
N THR A 48 15.89 1.92 15.75
CA THR A 48 16.53 2.29 17.02
C THR A 48 18.06 2.36 16.90
N ARG A 49 18.74 2.88 17.94
CA ARG A 49 20.22 2.87 17.98
C ARG A 49 20.83 1.48 17.82
N ASN A 50 20.20 0.45 18.38
CA ASN A 50 20.70 -0.92 18.23
C ASN A 50 20.52 -1.44 16.80
N VAL A 51 19.41 -1.09 16.15
CA VAL A 51 19.15 -1.45 14.75
C VAL A 51 20.12 -0.77 13.80
N VAL A 52 20.44 0.52 14.02
CA VAL A 52 21.47 1.21 13.24
C VAL A 52 22.83 0.57 13.43
N LYS A 53 23.22 0.23 14.67
CA LYS A 53 24.46 -0.52 14.93
C LYS A 53 24.48 -1.87 14.22
N GLU A 54 23.40 -2.65 14.33
CA GLU A 54 23.26 -3.93 13.63
C GLU A 54 23.40 -3.77 12.12
N ALA A 55 22.77 -2.76 11.52
CA ALA A 55 22.87 -2.48 10.09
C ALA A 55 24.31 -2.17 9.66
N ILE A 56 25.04 -1.36 10.44
CA ILE A 56 26.45 -1.03 10.18
C ILE A 56 27.34 -2.27 10.32
N GLU A 57 27.20 -3.02 11.41
CA GLU A 57 27.96 -4.25 11.67
C GLU A 57 27.72 -5.31 10.57
N GLN A 58 26.48 -5.41 10.10
CA GLN A 58 26.11 -6.29 9.00
C GLN A 58 26.51 -5.73 7.62
N LYS A 59 26.97 -4.49 7.52
CA LYS A 59 27.22 -3.80 6.25
C LYS A 59 25.97 -3.80 5.35
N ALA A 60 24.83 -3.45 5.92
CA ALA A 60 23.60 -3.26 5.17
C ALA A 60 23.70 -1.99 4.32
N ASP A 61 23.25 -2.05 3.07
CA ASP A 61 23.20 -0.89 2.18
C ASP A 61 21.90 -0.09 2.34
N MET A 62 20.88 -0.74 2.89
CA MET A 62 19.53 -0.22 3.03
C MET A 62 18.83 -0.81 4.27
N ILE A 63 18.01 -0.01 4.93
CA ILE A 63 17.06 -0.41 5.95
C ILE A 63 15.64 -0.20 5.41
N ILE A 64 14.78 -1.20 5.57
CA ILE A 64 13.34 -1.10 5.36
C ILE A 64 12.66 -1.19 6.72
N SER A 65 11.97 -0.12 7.13
CA SER A 65 11.21 -0.09 8.38
C SER A 65 9.71 -0.05 8.13
N HIS A 66 8.92 -0.56 9.07
CA HIS A 66 7.49 -0.30 9.08
C HIS A 66 7.21 1.09 9.66
N HIS A 67 7.72 1.41 10.85
CA HIS A 67 7.54 2.74 11.43
C HIS A 67 8.44 3.78 10.77
N PRO A 68 7.94 5.02 10.56
CA PRO A 68 8.69 6.07 9.92
C PRO A 68 9.77 6.62 10.86
N PHE A 69 11.02 6.40 10.47
CA PHE A 69 12.15 6.97 11.20
C PHE A 69 12.08 8.50 11.26
N LEU A 70 11.54 9.15 10.22
CA LEU A 70 11.37 10.61 10.14
C LEU A 70 9.89 11.04 10.23
N PHE A 71 9.17 10.69 11.29
CA PHE A 71 7.74 11.05 11.44
C PHE A 71 7.40 12.55 11.30
N LYS A 72 8.22 13.46 11.81
CA LYS A 72 8.04 14.93 11.67
C LYS A 72 9.25 15.54 10.98
N GLY A 73 9.01 16.64 10.27
CA GLY A 73 10.08 17.44 9.64
C GLY A 73 11.17 17.83 10.65
N ILE A 74 12.42 17.57 10.29
CA ILE A 74 13.58 17.86 11.12
C ILE A 74 14.17 19.21 10.71
N LYS A 75 14.37 20.09 11.70
CA LYS A 75 14.90 21.45 11.46
C LYS A 75 16.43 21.54 11.55
N ARG A 76 17.07 20.60 12.25
CA ARG A 76 18.52 20.57 12.48
C ARG A 76 19.00 19.13 12.69
N ILE A 77 20.19 18.80 12.22
CA ILE A 77 20.83 17.50 12.40
C ILE A 77 22.12 17.73 13.19
N ILE A 78 22.09 17.42 14.48
CA ILE A 78 23.17 17.65 15.42
C ILE A 78 23.56 16.28 16.01
N PRO A 79 24.83 15.81 15.88
CA PRO A 79 25.24 14.48 16.36
C PRO A 79 25.06 14.26 17.87
N GLU A 80 24.99 15.33 18.67
CA GLU A 80 24.73 15.27 20.10
C GLU A 80 23.27 14.93 20.44
N ASP A 81 22.33 15.17 19.51
CA ASP A 81 20.92 14.80 19.67
C ASP A 81 20.75 13.30 19.35
N PRO A 82 19.98 12.51 20.14
CA PRO A 82 19.84 11.07 19.91
C PRO A 82 19.39 10.71 18.49
N LYS A 83 18.46 11.48 17.91
CA LYS A 83 17.99 11.25 16.54
C LYS A 83 18.97 11.77 15.49
N GLY A 84 19.63 12.89 15.78
CA GLY A 84 20.65 13.47 14.92
C GLY A 84 21.86 12.56 14.76
N GLU A 85 22.30 11.93 15.85
CA GLU A 85 23.35 10.89 15.85
C GLU A 85 23.04 9.75 14.87
N LEU A 86 21.82 9.20 14.94
CA LEU A 86 21.41 8.10 14.07
C LEU A 86 21.35 8.52 12.60
N ILE A 87 20.78 9.70 12.30
CA ILE A 87 20.75 10.24 10.94
C ILE A 87 22.17 10.44 10.41
N TYR A 88 23.04 11.04 11.23
CA TYR A 88 24.42 11.30 10.89
C TYR A 88 25.18 10.00 10.58
N SER A 89 25.00 8.97 11.41
CA SER A 89 25.57 7.63 11.20
C SER A 89 25.06 6.98 9.91
N LEU A 90 23.75 6.99 9.66
CA LEU A 90 23.15 6.42 8.45
C LEU A 90 23.67 7.09 7.18
N ILE A 91 23.78 8.43 7.17
CA ILE A 91 24.31 9.18 6.03
C ILE A 91 25.79 8.88 5.80
N ARG A 92 26.60 8.85 6.87
CA ARG A 92 28.04 8.58 6.76
C ARG A 92 28.37 7.19 6.25
N GLU A 93 27.57 6.21 6.64
CA GLU A 93 27.69 4.82 6.19
C GLU A 93 26.92 4.58 4.87
N ASP A 94 26.40 5.65 4.26
CA ASP A 94 25.64 5.66 3.00
C ASP A 94 24.38 4.76 3.03
N ILE A 95 23.82 4.43 4.20
CA ILE A 95 22.70 3.49 4.34
C ILE A 95 21.39 4.16 3.93
N CYS A 96 20.72 3.64 2.89
CA CYS A 96 19.39 4.09 2.50
C CYS A 96 18.34 3.71 3.56
N VAL A 97 17.33 4.53 3.79
CA VAL A 97 16.20 4.22 4.68
C VAL A 97 14.90 4.38 3.91
N TYR A 98 14.13 3.30 3.83
CA TYR A 98 12.78 3.29 3.27
C TYR A 98 11.77 2.88 4.33
N CYS A 99 10.60 3.52 4.32
CA CYS A 99 9.51 3.24 5.25
C CYS A 99 8.23 2.86 4.48
N ALA A 100 7.56 1.79 4.94
CA ALA A 100 6.20 1.46 4.55
C ALA A 100 5.36 1.26 5.83
N HIS A 101 4.51 2.24 6.13
CA HIS A 101 3.77 2.36 7.38
C HIS A 101 2.27 2.14 7.13
N THR A 102 1.45 3.18 7.19
CA THR A 102 -0.01 3.06 7.01
C THR A 102 -0.41 2.49 5.65
N ASN A 103 0.34 2.78 4.59
CA ASN A 103 0.13 2.16 3.28
C ASN A 103 0.26 0.64 3.31
N LEU A 104 1.16 0.10 4.15
CA LEU A 104 1.32 -1.34 4.35
C LEU A 104 0.23 -1.93 5.25
N ASP A 105 -0.37 -1.14 6.15
CA ASP A 105 -1.49 -1.58 6.97
C ASP A 105 -2.76 -1.81 6.14
N PHE A 106 -3.01 -0.93 5.16
CA PHE A 106 -4.18 -0.98 4.29
C PHE A 106 -3.99 -1.84 3.03
N ALA A 107 -2.75 -2.19 2.70
CA ALA A 107 -2.43 -3.03 1.55
C ALA A 107 -3.16 -4.39 1.63
N GLU A 108 -3.54 -4.92 0.47
CA GLU A 108 -4.30 -6.18 0.37
C GLU A 108 -3.60 -7.33 1.11
N ASN A 109 -2.31 -7.51 0.83
CA ASN A 109 -1.44 -8.54 1.41
C ASN A 109 -0.43 -7.93 2.41
N GLY A 110 -0.84 -6.85 3.07
CA GLY A 110 -0.02 -6.09 4.00
C GLY A 110 0.00 -6.65 5.42
N LEU A 111 0.20 -5.75 6.40
CA LEU A 111 0.41 -6.13 7.80
C LEU A 111 -0.82 -6.83 8.42
N ASN A 112 -2.02 -6.28 8.24
CA ASN A 112 -3.25 -6.89 8.77
C ASN A 112 -3.54 -8.28 8.16
N TYR A 113 -3.23 -8.46 6.87
CA TYR A 113 -3.33 -9.77 6.22
C TYR A 113 -2.31 -10.77 6.76
N THR A 114 -1.10 -10.30 7.04
CA THR A 114 -0.04 -11.10 7.67
C THR A 114 -0.46 -11.55 9.07
N LEU A 115 -1.09 -10.68 9.87
CA LEU A 115 -1.63 -11.04 11.17
C LEU A 115 -2.73 -12.09 11.06
N ALA A 116 -3.71 -11.88 10.18
CA ALA A 116 -4.78 -12.85 9.94
C ALA A 116 -4.22 -14.23 9.55
N LYS A 117 -3.22 -14.27 8.66
CA LYS A 117 -2.53 -15.53 8.30
C LYS A 117 -1.74 -16.14 9.44
N THR A 118 -1.07 -15.33 10.24
CA THR A 118 -0.28 -15.79 11.39
C THR A 118 -1.16 -16.41 12.48
N LEU A 119 -2.38 -15.89 12.64
CA LEU A 119 -3.41 -16.49 13.48
C LEU A 119 -4.12 -17.66 12.79
N GLY A 120 -3.82 -17.94 11.52
CA GLY A 120 -4.35 -19.06 10.73
C GLY A 120 -5.82 -18.92 10.36
N LEU A 121 -6.27 -17.70 10.12
CA LEU A 121 -7.61 -17.41 9.60
C LEU A 121 -7.70 -17.80 8.11
N LYS A 122 -8.90 -18.21 7.70
CA LYS A 122 -9.28 -18.47 6.29
C LYS A 122 -10.29 -17.43 5.82
N ASN A 123 -10.55 -17.44 4.51
CA ASN A 123 -11.54 -16.56 3.86
C ASN A 123 -11.33 -15.07 4.22
N ILE A 124 -10.05 -14.67 4.25
CA ILE A 124 -9.62 -13.35 4.73
C ILE A 124 -10.12 -12.27 3.76
N LYS A 125 -10.79 -11.26 4.29
CA LYS A 125 -11.26 -10.07 3.56
C LYS A 125 -11.14 -8.83 4.44
N ASN A 126 -11.39 -7.64 3.88
CA ASN A 126 -11.33 -6.38 4.64
C ASN A 126 -12.37 -6.37 5.76
N LEU A 127 -11.98 -5.91 6.96
CA LEU A 127 -12.90 -5.73 8.08
C LEU A 127 -13.79 -4.48 7.87
N LYS A 128 -13.21 -3.40 7.36
CA LYS A 128 -13.92 -2.17 6.97
C LYS A 128 -13.25 -1.60 5.73
N THR A 129 -14.05 -1.18 4.74
CA THR A 129 -13.55 -0.43 3.59
C THR A 129 -12.94 0.89 4.04
N TYR A 130 -11.71 1.17 3.62
CA TYR A 130 -11.03 2.45 3.82
C TYR A 130 -11.20 3.30 2.57
N THR A 131 -10.74 2.77 1.43
CA THR A 131 -10.79 3.45 0.14
C THR A 131 -10.96 2.46 -1.00
N LYS A 132 -11.32 2.98 -2.16
CA LYS A 132 -11.37 2.24 -3.42
C LYS A 132 -10.51 2.97 -4.42
N GLU A 133 -9.83 2.22 -5.29
CA GLU A 133 -9.14 2.83 -6.41
C GLU A 133 -10.13 3.67 -7.22
N LYS A 134 -9.78 4.94 -7.46
CA LYS A 134 -10.56 5.78 -8.35
C LYS A 134 -10.26 5.38 -9.79
N LEU A 135 -11.32 5.11 -10.53
CA LEU A 135 -11.26 4.74 -11.93
C LEU A 135 -11.83 5.85 -12.79
N TYR A 136 -11.21 6.02 -13.95
CA TYR A 136 -11.66 6.95 -14.97
C TYR A 136 -11.86 6.21 -16.27
N LYS A 137 -12.83 6.68 -17.07
CA LYS A 137 -12.96 6.30 -18.47
C LYS A 137 -12.36 7.42 -19.30
N ILE A 138 -11.32 7.11 -20.07
CA ILE A 138 -10.83 8.01 -21.11
C ILE A 138 -11.57 7.69 -22.40
N VAL A 139 -12.07 8.72 -23.06
CA VAL A 139 -12.64 8.64 -24.41
C VAL A 139 -11.84 9.57 -25.30
N VAL A 140 -11.34 9.09 -26.42
CA VAL A 140 -10.58 9.88 -27.40
C VAL A 140 -11.13 9.65 -28.80
N PHE A 141 -11.13 10.70 -29.60
CA PHE A 141 -11.61 10.68 -30.98
C PHE A 141 -10.43 10.76 -31.93
N VAL A 142 -10.24 9.74 -32.75
CA VAL A 142 -9.02 9.53 -33.55
C VAL A 142 -9.42 9.20 -34.99
N PRO A 143 -8.71 9.71 -36.02
CA PRO A 143 -8.88 9.20 -37.39
C PRO A 143 -8.76 7.67 -37.45
N CYS A 144 -9.60 7.02 -38.26
CA CYS A 144 -9.66 5.55 -38.30
C CYS A 144 -8.28 4.90 -38.58
N GLU A 145 -7.44 5.53 -39.40
CA GLU A 145 -6.08 5.05 -39.73
C GLU A 145 -5.10 5.06 -38.54
N TYR A 146 -5.38 5.85 -37.50
CA TYR A 146 -4.52 6.02 -36.32
C TYR A 146 -5.09 5.35 -35.07
N GLY A 147 -6.27 4.75 -35.14
CA GLY A 147 -6.96 4.13 -34.01
C GLY A 147 -6.09 3.13 -33.26
N GLU A 148 -5.53 2.14 -33.95
CA GLU A 148 -4.68 1.11 -33.32
C GLU A 148 -3.43 1.70 -32.66
N LYS A 149 -2.80 2.70 -33.29
CA LYS A 149 -1.59 3.35 -32.76
C LYS A 149 -1.90 4.06 -31.45
N VAL A 150 -2.98 4.83 -31.40
CA VAL A 150 -3.38 5.58 -30.19
C VAL A 150 -3.85 4.62 -29.10
N THR A 151 -4.69 3.62 -29.42
CA THR A 151 -5.10 2.59 -28.46
C THR A 151 -3.89 1.86 -27.88
N GLY A 152 -2.95 1.42 -28.71
CA GLY A 152 -1.74 0.74 -28.26
C GLY A 152 -0.85 1.60 -27.36
N ALA A 153 -0.75 2.91 -27.62
CA ALA A 153 -0.03 3.83 -26.75
C ALA A 153 -0.70 3.96 -25.37
N MET A 154 -2.03 4.06 -25.34
CA MET A 154 -2.79 4.13 -24.08
C MET A 154 -2.64 2.86 -23.26
N THR A 155 -2.77 1.68 -23.88
CA THR A 155 -2.70 0.41 -23.14
C THR A 155 -1.30 0.07 -22.67
N ALA A 156 -0.27 0.38 -23.47
CA ALA A 156 1.14 0.28 -23.06
C ALA A 156 1.49 1.23 -21.90
N ALA A 157 0.81 2.37 -21.80
CA ALA A 157 0.92 3.29 -20.68
C ALA A 157 0.14 2.84 -19.43
N GLY A 158 -0.68 1.79 -19.54
CA GLY A 158 -1.39 1.15 -18.43
C GLY A 158 -2.90 1.38 -18.39
N ALA A 159 -3.50 1.84 -19.48
CA ALA A 159 -4.96 1.82 -19.64
C ALA A 159 -5.47 0.40 -19.97
N GLY A 160 -6.73 0.13 -19.70
CA GLY A 160 -7.40 -1.11 -20.09
C GLY A 160 -7.06 -2.32 -19.20
N TRP A 161 -6.55 -2.11 -18.00
CA TRP A 161 -6.28 -3.19 -17.04
C TRP A 161 -7.46 -3.40 -16.10
N LEU A 162 -8.10 -4.56 -16.20
CA LEU A 162 -9.26 -4.96 -15.39
C LEU A 162 -9.08 -6.39 -14.89
N GLY A 163 -8.78 -6.56 -13.60
CA GLY A 163 -8.47 -7.87 -13.04
C GLY A 163 -7.31 -8.53 -13.78
N ASN A 164 -7.56 -9.68 -14.40
CA ASN A 164 -6.57 -10.44 -15.16
C ASN A 164 -6.57 -10.16 -16.68
N TYR A 165 -7.29 -9.13 -17.13
CA TYR A 165 -7.36 -8.73 -18.53
C TYR A 165 -6.60 -7.42 -18.73
N SER A 166 -5.75 -7.39 -19.76
CA SER A 166 -5.04 -6.19 -20.23
C SER A 166 -5.62 -5.68 -21.54
N ASP A 167 -5.23 -4.47 -21.93
CA ASP A 167 -5.55 -3.89 -23.24
C ASP A 167 -7.06 -3.78 -23.52
N CYS A 168 -7.89 -3.69 -22.49
CA CYS A 168 -9.33 -3.54 -22.63
C CYS A 168 -9.68 -2.17 -23.20
N SER A 169 -10.15 -2.13 -24.44
CA SER A 169 -10.72 -0.93 -25.06
C SER A 169 -11.98 -1.26 -25.84
N PHE A 170 -12.85 -0.28 -26.02
CA PHE A 170 -13.99 -0.36 -26.92
C PHE A 170 -13.88 0.75 -27.97
N THR A 171 -14.17 0.40 -29.23
CA THR A 171 -14.01 1.30 -30.36
C THR A 171 -15.32 1.35 -31.13
N LEU A 172 -15.77 2.56 -31.44
CA LEU A 172 -16.95 2.81 -32.27
C LEU A 172 -16.60 3.79 -33.39
N GLU A 173 -16.97 3.46 -34.62
CA GLU A 173 -16.86 4.39 -35.75
C GLU A 173 -17.99 5.42 -35.74
N GLY A 174 -17.64 6.67 -36.00
CA GLY A 174 -18.55 7.80 -36.06
C GLY A 174 -18.04 8.91 -36.98
N THR A 175 -18.75 10.04 -36.99
CA THR A 175 -18.37 11.20 -37.79
C THR A 175 -18.02 12.37 -36.88
N GLY A 176 -16.76 12.79 -36.89
CA GLY A 176 -16.29 14.03 -36.28
C GLY A 176 -16.55 15.22 -37.20
N ALA A 177 -16.77 16.40 -36.62
CA ALA A 177 -16.90 17.64 -37.39
C ALA A 177 -16.19 18.80 -36.70
N PHE A 178 -15.38 19.53 -37.45
CA PHE A 178 -14.64 20.68 -36.95
C PHE A 178 -14.45 21.73 -38.05
N ARG A 179 -14.15 22.97 -37.66
CA ARG A 179 -13.85 24.07 -38.60
C ARG A 179 -12.51 24.69 -38.20
N PRO A 180 -11.43 24.45 -38.95
CA PRO A 180 -10.15 25.10 -38.66
C PRO A 180 -10.29 26.62 -38.81
N LEU A 181 -9.80 27.37 -37.83
CA LEU A 181 -9.83 28.85 -37.84
C LEU A 181 -8.46 29.41 -38.23
N GLU A 182 -8.40 30.72 -38.48
CA GLU A 182 -7.13 31.40 -38.73
C GLU A 182 -6.15 31.17 -37.56
N GLY A 183 -4.91 30.78 -37.89
CA GLY A 183 -3.89 30.38 -36.90
C GLY A 183 -3.84 28.89 -36.56
N SER A 184 -4.75 28.05 -37.07
CA SER A 184 -4.65 26.59 -36.93
C SER A 184 -3.75 25.94 -37.99
N ASN A 185 -3.10 24.83 -37.64
CA ASN A 185 -2.38 23.97 -38.57
C ASN A 185 -3.06 22.58 -38.65
N PRO A 186 -4.24 22.49 -39.29
CA PRO A 186 -5.05 21.27 -39.23
C PRO A 186 -4.34 20.10 -39.91
N PHE A 187 -4.38 18.94 -39.27
CA PHE A 187 -3.90 17.69 -39.86
C PHE A 187 -4.71 17.28 -41.11
N ILE A 188 -6.01 17.61 -41.12
CA ILE A 188 -6.96 17.37 -42.22
C ILE A 188 -7.82 18.62 -42.44
N GLY A 189 -7.99 19.02 -43.70
CA GLY A 189 -8.97 20.03 -44.13
C GLY A 189 -8.44 21.46 -44.33
N ASP A 190 -9.32 22.36 -44.77
CA ASP A 190 -8.97 23.75 -45.10
C ASP A 190 -9.49 24.77 -44.06
N THR A 191 -8.73 25.84 -43.83
CA THR A 191 -9.13 26.96 -42.97
C THR A 191 -10.48 27.57 -43.41
N GLY A 192 -11.38 27.75 -42.44
CA GLY A 192 -12.70 28.36 -42.61
C GLY A 192 -13.80 27.41 -43.12
N LYS A 193 -13.47 26.18 -43.52
CA LYS A 193 -14.45 25.18 -43.99
C LYS A 193 -14.84 24.21 -42.87
N LEU A 194 -16.11 23.80 -42.85
CA LEU A 194 -16.55 22.74 -41.95
C LEU A 194 -16.15 21.40 -42.55
N GLU A 195 -15.23 20.72 -41.88
CA GLU A 195 -14.78 19.39 -42.23
C GLU A 195 -15.63 18.35 -41.52
N LYS A 196 -15.85 17.21 -42.17
CA LYS A 196 -16.47 16.03 -41.59
C LYS A 196 -15.64 14.81 -41.96
N VAL A 197 -15.19 14.08 -40.95
CA VAL A 197 -14.24 12.97 -41.10
C VAL A 197 -14.76 11.73 -40.38
N SER A 198 -14.44 10.54 -40.92
CA SER A 198 -14.69 9.30 -40.17
C SER A 198 -13.64 9.17 -39.07
N GLU A 199 -14.11 8.97 -37.85
CA GLU A 199 -13.28 8.85 -36.66
C GLU A 199 -13.73 7.67 -35.81
N PHE A 200 -12.78 7.10 -35.10
CA PHE A 200 -13.03 6.19 -34.02
C PHE A 200 -13.16 6.94 -32.70
N ARG A 201 -14.27 6.71 -32.02
CA ARG A 201 -14.40 6.94 -30.58
C ARG A 201 -13.81 5.73 -29.87
N VAL A 202 -12.58 5.88 -29.39
CA VAL A 202 -11.88 4.87 -28.59
C VAL A 202 -12.13 5.18 -27.12
N GLU A 203 -12.52 4.19 -26.35
CA GLU A 203 -12.70 4.34 -24.91
C GLU A 203 -12.04 3.21 -24.11
N THR A 204 -11.41 3.56 -23.00
CA THR A 204 -10.74 2.61 -22.12
C THR A 204 -10.79 3.10 -20.67
N ILE A 205 -10.57 2.18 -19.73
CA ILE A 205 -10.55 2.48 -18.30
C ILE A 205 -9.12 2.70 -17.82
N VAL A 206 -8.91 3.55 -16.83
CA VAL A 206 -7.59 3.81 -16.25
C VAL A 206 -7.72 4.09 -14.76
N ARG A 207 -6.70 3.71 -13.99
CA ARG A 207 -6.57 4.06 -12.57
C ARG A 207 -6.08 5.50 -12.44
N GLU A 208 -6.54 6.24 -11.43
CA GLU A 208 -6.16 7.64 -11.17
C GLU A 208 -4.63 7.86 -11.22
N GLU A 209 -3.86 6.96 -10.61
CA GLU A 209 -2.40 7.04 -10.54
C GLU A 209 -1.69 6.96 -11.91
N LEU A 210 -2.34 6.38 -12.92
CA LEU A 210 -1.81 6.24 -14.28
C LEU A 210 -2.41 7.26 -15.26
N LEU A 211 -3.42 8.02 -14.83
CA LEU A 211 -4.22 8.88 -15.71
C LEU A 211 -3.35 9.86 -16.51
N ASN A 212 -2.50 10.63 -15.83
CA ASN A 212 -1.64 11.62 -16.49
C ASN A 212 -0.69 10.98 -17.50
N ARG A 213 -0.03 9.88 -17.11
CA ARG A 213 0.89 9.14 -17.98
C ARG A 213 0.18 8.61 -19.24
N VAL A 214 -1.03 8.08 -19.08
CA VAL A 214 -1.83 7.56 -20.20
C VAL A 214 -2.26 8.70 -21.13
N VAL A 215 -2.70 9.84 -20.56
CA VAL A 215 -3.08 11.01 -21.35
C VAL A 215 -1.88 11.55 -22.13
N GLU A 216 -0.71 11.71 -21.49
CA GLU A 216 0.52 12.13 -22.17
C GLU A 216 0.87 11.19 -23.33
N SER A 217 0.87 9.88 -23.09
CA SER A 217 1.18 8.87 -24.12
C SER A 217 0.17 8.87 -25.27
N MET A 218 -1.11 9.09 -24.95
CA MET A 218 -2.18 9.22 -25.94
C MET A 218 -1.98 10.45 -26.83
N LEU A 219 -1.71 11.61 -26.23
CA LEU A 219 -1.49 12.87 -26.95
C LEU A 219 -0.25 12.80 -27.85
N GLU A 220 0.86 12.23 -27.35
CA GLU A 220 2.08 12.03 -28.15
C GLU A 220 1.87 11.10 -29.36
N ALA A 221 0.99 10.09 -29.23
CA ALA A 221 0.70 9.16 -30.31
C ALA A 221 -0.30 9.73 -31.34
N HIS A 222 -1.10 10.72 -30.95
CA HIS A 222 -2.21 11.26 -31.71
C HIS A 222 -1.75 12.08 -32.94
N PRO A 223 -2.40 11.99 -34.10
CA PRO A 223 -2.00 12.75 -35.30
C PRO A 223 -2.36 14.23 -35.25
N TYR A 224 -3.41 14.60 -34.53
CA TYR A 224 -3.84 16.00 -34.40
C TYR A 224 -2.98 16.80 -33.43
N GLU A 225 -2.81 18.09 -33.71
CA GLU A 225 -2.15 19.06 -32.83
C GLU A 225 -2.92 19.26 -31.51
N GLU A 226 -4.26 19.34 -31.60
CA GLU A 226 -5.15 19.46 -30.44
C GLU A 226 -6.18 18.31 -30.45
N PRO A 227 -5.83 17.13 -29.89
CA PRO A 227 -6.74 15.99 -29.81
C PRO A 227 -7.94 16.27 -28.88
N ALA A 228 -9.14 15.93 -29.33
CA ALA A 228 -10.32 15.95 -28.47
C ALA A 228 -10.41 14.66 -27.64
N TYR A 229 -10.53 14.79 -26.32
CA TYR A 229 -10.74 13.67 -25.42
C TYR A 229 -11.54 14.08 -24.18
N ASP A 230 -12.22 13.11 -23.59
CA ASP A 230 -13.01 13.26 -22.38
C ASP A 230 -12.50 12.31 -21.29
N ILE A 231 -12.58 12.77 -20.03
CA ILE A 231 -12.28 11.97 -18.85
C ILE A 231 -13.52 11.92 -17.98
N TYR A 232 -14.11 10.73 -17.84
CA TYR A 232 -15.27 10.51 -16.98
C TYR A 232 -14.84 9.84 -15.68
N SER A 233 -15.14 10.45 -14.54
CA SER A 233 -15.01 9.77 -13.24
C SER A 233 -16.03 8.64 -13.17
N LEU A 234 -15.58 7.43 -12.82
CA LEU A 234 -16.47 6.29 -12.64
C LEU A 234 -16.87 6.17 -11.16
N VAL A 235 -18.17 5.96 -10.92
CA VAL A 235 -18.69 5.68 -9.58
C VAL A 235 -18.27 4.28 -9.11
N GLN A 236 -18.14 3.35 -10.07
CA GLN A 236 -17.58 2.03 -9.80
C GLN A 236 -16.09 2.19 -9.52
N GLY A 237 -15.71 2.03 -8.25
CA GLY A 237 -14.31 1.98 -7.84
C GLY A 237 -13.65 0.66 -8.28
N GLY A 238 -12.32 0.68 -8.33
CA GLY A 238 -11.52 -0.51 -8.59
C GLY A 238 -11.34 -1.33 -7.33
N LYS A 239 -10.09 -1.73 -7.07
CA LYS A 239 -9.76 -2.54 -5.92
C LYS A 239 -10.11 -1.82 -4.61
N GLU A 240 -10.57 -2.60 -3.63
CA GLU A 240 -10.93 -2.09 -2.32
C GLU A 240 -9.81 -2.34 -1.31
N TYR A 241 -9.38 -1.28 -0.64
CA TYR A 241 -8.43 -1.31 0.46
C TYR A 241 -9.16 -0.99 1.76
N GLY A 242 -8.69 -1.55 2.88
CA GLY A 242 -9.48 -1.53 4.11
C GLY A 242 -8.68 -1.60 5.38
N PHE A 243 -9.30 -1.08 6.45
CA PHE A 243 -8.85 -1.25 7.82
C PHE A 243 -9.01 -2.71 8.23
N GLY A 244 -7.96 -3.25 8.84
CA GLY A 244 -7.99 -4.60 9.41
C GLY A 244 -8.34 -5.69 8.40
N LYS A 245 -8.47 -6.90 8.90
CA LYS A 245 -9.02 -8.03 8.15
C LYS A 245 -9.99 -8.81 9.01
N GLU A 246 -10.95 -9.46 8.40
CA GLU A 246 -11.76 -10.49 9.05
C GLU A 246 -11.61 -11.82 8.33
N GLY A 247 -11.72 -12.90 9.08
CA GLY A 247 -11.67 -14.26 8.55
C GLY A 247 -12.25 -15.26 9.53
N GLU A 248 -12.20 -16.53 9.16
CA GLU A 248 -12.76 -17.63 9.94
C GLU A 248 -11.69 -18.63 10.38
N LEU A 249 -11.81 -19.13 11.61
CA LEU A 249 -11.04 -20.26 12.09
C LEU A 249 -11.59 -21.56 11.49
N ASP A 250 -10.71 -22.49 11.14
CA ASP A 250 -11.10 -23.81 10.60
C ASP A 250 -11.98 -24.60 11.59
N LYS A 251 -11.68 -24.48 12.89
CA LYS A 251 -12.46 -25.03 13.99
C LYS A 251 -12.79 -23.89 14.96
N ALA A 252 -14.02 -23.84 15.44
CA ALA A 252 -14.39 -22.89 16.49
C ALA A 252 -13.59 -23.19 17.77
N LEU A 253 -13.14 -22.15 18.45
CA LEU A 253 -12.28 -22.24 19.63
C LEU A 253 -12.93 -21.54 20.82
N SER A 254 -12.64 -22.03 22.02
CA SER A 254 -12.93 -21.24 23.23
C SER A 254 -12.01 -20.01 23.30
N LEU A 255 -12.37 -19.05 24.15
CA LEU A 255 -11.54 -17.87 24.40
C LEU A 255 -10.12 -18.26 24.88
N ASP A 256 -10.00 -19.22 25.78
CA ASP A 256 -8.70 -19.68 26.31
C ASP A 256 -7.84 -20.36 25.24
N GLU A 257 -8.46 -21.16 24.36
CA GLU A 257 -7.78 -21.78 23.22
C GLU A 257 -7.27 -20.73 22.25
N LEU A 258 -8.08 -19.71 21.94
CA LEU A 258 -7.68 -18.60 21.08
C LEU A 258 -6.57 -17.77 21.70
N VAL A 259 -6.65 -17.43 22.99
CA VAL A 259 -5.61 -16.71 23.73
C VAL A 259 -4.29 -17.48 23.66
N SER A 260 -4.32 -18.78 23.89
CA SER A 260 -3.14 -19.65 23.80
C SER A 260 -2.56 -19.65 22.39
N ARG A 261 -3.42 -19.71 21.36
CA ARG A 261 -3.02 -19.63 19.96
C ARG A 261 -2.35 -18.30 19.62
N ILE A 262 -2.93 -17.17 20.03
CA ILE A 262 -2.38 -15.83 19.77
C ILE A 262 -1.01 -15.69 20.44
N LYS A 263 -0.87 -16.09 21.71
CA LYS A 263 0.41 -16.04 22.42
C LYS A 263 1.50 -16.83 21.70
N ASN A 264 1.18 -18.04 21.26
CA ASN A 264 2.12 -18.90 20.54
C ASN A 264 2.45 -18.34 19.14
N SER A 265 1.44 -17.92 18.38
CA SER A 265 1.61 -17.38 17.02
C SER A 265 2.41 -16.08 16.98
N LEU A 266 2.21 -15.19 17.95
CA LEU A 266 2.91 -13.90 18.02
C LEU A 266 4.16 -13.94 18.91
N ASN A 267 4.44 -15.09 19.54
CA ASN A 267 5.53 -15.26 20.51
C ASN A 267 5.52 -14.19 21.62
N ILE A 268 4.33 -13.90 22.17
CA ILE A 268 4.12 -12.94 23.26
C ILE A 268 3.78 -13.65 24.57
N LYS A 269 4.20 -13.05 25.69
CA LYS A 269 4.00 -13.64 27.04
C LYS A 269 2.60 -13.38 27.58
N SER A 270 2.05 -12.22 27.27
CA SER A 270 0.81 -11.70 27.83
C SER A 270 0.03 -10.92 26.78
N LEU A 271 -1.27 -10.87 26.99
CA LEU A 271 -2.24 -10.07 26.25
C LEU A 271 -3.34 -9.67 27.24
N ARG A 272 -4.17 -8.70 26.87
CA ARG A 272 -5.33 -8.28 27.65
C ARG A 272 -6.59 -8.73 26.94
N VAL A 273 -7.58 -9.22 27.68
CA VAL A 273 -8.90 -9.50 27.18
C VAL A 273 -9.86 -8.45 27.73
N ILE A 274 -10.66 -7.87 26.85
CA ILE A 274 -11.66 -6.86 27.16
C ILE A 274 -13.03 -7.49 26.91
N GLY A 275 -13.93 -7.37 27.88
CA GLY A 275 -15.25 -8.01 27.84
C GLY A 275 -15.20 -9.53 28.04
N ASP A 276 -16.38 -10.14 28.05
CA ASP A 276 -16.56 -11.57 28.28
C ASP A 276 -17.04 -12.28 27.01
N ARG A 277 -16.58 -13.52 26.80
CA ARG A 277 -17.05 -14.38 25.71
C ARG A 277 -17.12 -15.83 26.18
N SER A 278 -18.34 -16.35 26.33
CA SER A 278 -18.61 -17.75 26.69
C SER A 278 -18.87 -18.64 25.47
N GLU A 279 -19.35 -18.07 24.37
CA GLU A 279 -19.63 -18.79 23.13
C GLU A 279 -18.35 -19.08 22.34
N ASP A 280 -18.37 -20.17 21.58
CA ASP A 280 -17.28 -20.54 20.69
C ASP A 280 -17.00 -19.44 19.66
N ILE A 281 -15.72 -19.20 19.40
CA ILE A 281 -15.21 -18.16 18.50
C ILE A 281 -14.85 -18.79 17.17
N LYS A 282 -15.43 -18.28 16.08
CA LYS A 282 -15.10 -18.71 14.71
C LYS A 282 -14.72 -17.55 13.82
N ARG A 283 -15.46 -16.43 13.86
CA ARG A 283 -15.23 -15.22 13.07
C ARG A 283 -14.35 -14.25 13.84
N VAL A 284 -13.12 -14.06 13.36
CA VAL A 284 -12.13 -13.23 14.03
C VAL A 284 -11.75 -12.05 13.14
N GLY A 285 -11.84 -10.85 13.69
CA GLY A 285 -11.23 -9.66 13.12
C GLY A 285 -9.81 -9.47 13.63
N VAL A 286 -8.98 -8.81 12.84
CA VAL A 286 -7.65 -8.36 13.24
C VAL A 286 -7.43 -6.91 12.81
N PHE A 287 -6.79 -6.13 13.67
CA PHE A 287 -6.37 -4.75 13.41
C PHE A 287 -5.04 -4.47 14.10
N CYS A 288 -3.93 -4.48 13.36
CA CYS A 288 -2.59 -4.32 13.91
C CYS A 288 -2.34 -2.94 14.51
N GLY A 289 -1.34 -2.86 15.39
CA GLY A 289 -0.87 -1.59 15.94
C GLY A 289 -1.81 -1.00 16.96
N SER A 290 -2.04 0.31 16.86
CA SER A 290 -2.91 1.04 17.78
C SER A 290 -4.37 0.96 17.38
N PHE A 291 -5.23 0.44 18.25
CA PHE A 291 -6.67 0.38 18.03
C PHE A 291 -7.26 1.72 17.60
N ASP A 292 -8.11 1.66 16.57
CA ASP A 292 -8.90 2.77 16.09
C ASP A 292 -10.39 2.55 16.41
N GLY A 293 -11.02 3.51 17.08
CA GLY A 293 -12.45 3.45 17.40
C GLY A 293 -13.35 3.33 16.16
N ASP A 294 -12.83 3.70 15.00
CA ASP A 294 -13.53 3.59 13.71
C ASP A 294 -13.90 2.16 13.30
N VAL A 295 -13.27 1.13 13.91
CA VAL A 295 -13.63 -0.28 13.67
C VAL A 295 -14.75 -0.79 14.57
N ILE A 296 -15.16 -0.03 15.60
CA ILE A 296 -16.24 -0.43 16.53
C ILE A 296 -17.53 -0.85 15.80
N PRO A 297 -18.02 -0.13 14.77
CA PRO A 297 -19.23 -0.54 14.05
C PRO A 297 -19.12 -1.91 13.35
N SER A 298 -17.90 -2.36 13.04
CA SER A 298 -17.66 -3.68 12.43
C SER A 298 -17.60 -4.81 13.47
N LEU A 299 -17.39 -4.51 14.75
CA LEU A 299 -17.25 -5.51 15.82
C LEU A 299 -18.50 -6.36 16.01
N GLY A 300 -19.69 -5.81 15.83
CA GLY A 300 -20.95 -6.54 15.99
C GLY A 300 -21.16 -7.68 14.98
N LYS A 301 -20.31 -7.80 13.96
CA LYS A 301 -20.33 -8.90 12.96
C LYS A 301 -19.31 -10.00 13.28
N LEU A 302 -18.42 -9.75 14.22
CA LEU A 302 -17.34 -10.63 14.62
C LEU A 302 -17.68 -11.34 15.93
N ASP A 303 -17.03 -12.47 16.16
CA ASP A 303 -17.04 -13.08 17.48
C ASP A 303 -16.03 -12.37 18.40
N ILE A 304 -14.89 -11.93 17.84
CA ILE A 304 -13.83 -11.23 18.55
C ILE A 304 -12.95 -10.42 17.59
N LEU A 305 -12.33 -9.34 18.09
CA LEU A 305 -11.26 -8.60 17.41
C LEU A 305 -9.92 -8.80 18.12
N VAL A 306 -8.83 -8.97 17.38
CA VAL A 306 -7.45 -8.96 17.91
C VAL A 306 -6.73 -7.69 17.44
N THR A 307 -6.21 -6.91 18.38
CA THR A 307 -5.59 -5.60 18.11
C THR A 307 -4.52 -5.24 19.15
N GLY A 308 -4.05 -4.00 19.19
CA GLY A 308 -3.11 -3.47 20.18
C GLY A 308 -3.50 -2.08 20.71
N ASP A 309 -2.81 -1.63 21.76
CA ASP A 309 -2.91 -0.31 22.40
C ASP A 309 -4.33 0.21 22.73
N ILE A 310 -5.22 -0.66 23.18
CA ILE A 310 -6.54 -0.24 23.64
C ILE A 310 -6.40 0.60 24.92
N LYS A 311 -6.94 1.82 24.85
CA LYS A 311 -7.00 2.76 25.98
C LYS A 311 -8.11 2.35 26.96
N TYR A 312 -7.95 2.75 28.22
CA TYR A 312 -8.86 2.36 29.30
C TYR A 312 -10.33 2.69 29.02
N HIS A 313 -10.65 3.94 28.65
CA HIS A 313 -12.04 4.35 28.40
C HIS A 313 -12.64 3.60 27.21
N THR A 314 -11.86 3.39 26.15
CA THR A 314 -12.28 2.57 25.00
C THR A 314 -12.56 1.12 25.41
N ALA A 315 -11.74 0.54 26.29
CA ALA A 315 -11.98 -0.80 26.81
C ALA A 315 -13.28 -0.88 27.63
N LEU A 316 -13.57 0.15 28.44
CA LEU A 316 -14.82 0.24 29.19
C LEU A 316 -16.02 0.29 28.24
N ASP A 317 -15.97 1.15 27.22
CA ASP A 317 -17.06 1.27 26.23
C ASP A 317 -17.29 -0.05 25.49
N ILE A 318 -16.23 -0.73 25.05
CA ILE A 318 -16.30 -2.06 24.40
C ILE A 318 -17.00 -3.08 25.32
N ALA A 319 -16.63 -3.12 26.60
CA ALA A 319 -17.21 -4.05 27.56
C ALA A 319 -18.69 -3.74 27.84
N GLU A 320 -19.08 -2.47 27.99
CA GLU A 320 -20.47 -2.04 28.17
C GLU A 320 -21.34 -2.35 26.94
N MET A 321 -20.74 -2.38 25.74
CA MET A 321 -21.42 -2.83 24.52
C MET A 321 -21.61 -4.35 24.43
N GLY A 322 -21.10 -5.12 25.41
CA GLY A 322 -21.15 -6.59 25.40
C GLY A 322 -20.25 -7.21 24.33
N LEU A 323 -19.23 -6.48 23.85
CA LEU A 323 -18.28 -6.94 22.85
C LEU A 323 -17.04 -7.54 23.54
N CYS A 324 -16.37 -8.45 22.85
CA CYS A 324 -15.11 -9.03 23.31
C CYS A 324 -13.97 -8.67 22.34
N VAL A 325 -12.85 -8.20 22.89
CA VAL A 325 -11.66 -7.79 22.13
C VAL A 325 -10.40 -8.26 22.86
N ILE A 326 -9.41 -8.70 22.10
CA ILE A 326 -8.08 -9.06 22.58
C ILE A 326 -7.10 -7.96 22.20
N ASP A 327 -6.45 -7.38 23.18
CA ASP A 327 -5.28 -6.55 22.99
C ASP A 327 -4.01 -7.42 23.14
N ALA A 328 -3.40 -7.75 22.01
CA ALA A 328 -2.19 -8.54 21.89
C ALA A 328 -0.91 -7.67 21.85
N GLY A 329 -1.03 -6.37 22.11
CA GLY A 329 0.06 -5.40 22.10
C GLY A 329 0.49 -4.97 20.70
N HIS A 330 1.00 -3.74 20.60
CA HIS A 330 1.48 -3.14 19.36
C HIS A 330 2.64 -3.93 18.75
N PHE A 331 3.72 -4.12 19.51
CA PHE A 331 4.92 -4.77 19.02
C PHE A 331 4.67 -6.20 18.51
N GLY A 332 3.90 -7.00 19.27
CA GLY A 332 3.62 -8.39 18.92
C GLY A 332 2.77 -8.55 17.66
N THR A 333 1.78 -7.68 17.47
CA THR A 333 0.89 -7.71 16.31
C THR A 333 1.56 -7.25 15.02
N GLU A 334 2.60 -6.42 15.12
CA GLU A 334 3.28 -5.85 13.94
C GLU A 334 4.59 -6.53 13.60
N LYS A 335 5.40 -6.98 14.57
CA LYS A 335 6.75 -7.52 14.36
C LYS A 335 6.78 -8.70 13.36
N ILE A 336 5.67 -9.40 13.19
CA ILE A 336 5.49 -10.46 12.18
C ILE A 336 5.76 -9.99 10.74
N ILE A 337 5.54 -8.71 10.43
CA ILE A 337 5.76 -8.16 9.09
C ILE A 337 7.23 -8.19 8.69
N VAL A 338 8.15 -8.13 9.65
CA VAL A 338 9.59 -8.19 9.39
C VAL A 338 9.95 -9.51 8.72
N ASN A 339 9.36 -10.62 9.17
CA ASN A 339 9.59 -11.94 8.59
C ASN A 339 8.90 -12.07 7.23
N GLU A 340 7.69 -11.54 7.08
CA GLU A 340 6.95 -11.62 5.82
C GLU A 340 7.60 -10.79 4.71
N LEU A 341 8.01 -9.54 5.00
CA LEU A 341 8.77 -8.72 4.06
C LEU A 341 10.11 -9.38 3.70
N SER A 342 10.77 -10.01 4.68
CA SER A 342 12.01 -10.75 4.43
C SER A 342 11.79 -11.88 3.41
N ARG A 343 10.69 -12.62 3.57
CA ARG A 343 10.29 -13.70 2.65
C ARG A 343 9.96 -13.17 1.26
N LEU A 344 9.15 -12.10 1.17
CA LEU A 344 8.71 -11.50 -0.09
C LEU A 344 9.90 -10.93 -0.89
N LEU A 345 10.77 -10.16 -0.23
CA LEU A 345 11.96 -9.58 -0.86
C LEU A 345 12.96 -10.65 -1.29
N SER A 346 13.20 -11.67 -0.47
CA SER A 346 14.07 -12.79 -0.83
C SER A 346 13.54 -13.58 -2.02
N GLY A 347 12.21 -13.74 -2.10
CA GLY A 347 11.56 -14.41 -3.24
C GLY A 347 11.62 -13.59 -4.54
N LYS A 348 11.53 -12.25 -4.45
CA LYS A 348 11.61 -11.36 -5.62
C LYS A 348 13.04 -11.13 -6.09
N PHE A 349 13.99 -11.00 -5.17
CA PHE A 349 15.36 -10.59 -5.45
C PHE A 349 16.37 -11.61 -4.92
N SER A 350 16.62 -12.66 -5.69
CA SER A 350 17.57 -13.73 -5.35
C SER A 350 19.01 -13.25 -5.16
N ASP A 351 19.35 -12.08 -5.72
CA ASP A 351 20.68 -11.49 -5.65
C ASP A 351 20.95 -10.68 -4.37
N LEU A 352 19.91 -10.37 -3.60
CA LEU A 352 20.01 -9.56 -2.39
C LEU A 352 20.13 -10.44 -1.15
N THR A 353 20.96 -10.01 -0.21
CA THR A 353 20.95 -10.56 1.16
C THR A 353 19.93 -9.80 1.99
N ILE A 354 18.86 -10.47 2.39
CA ILE A 354 17.81 -9.88 3.24
C ILE A 354 17.99 -10.38 4.67
N VAL A 355 18.06 -9.46 5.63
CA VAL A 355 18.31 -9.79 7.05
C VAL A 355 17.23 -9.18 7.92
N PRO A 356 16.38 -9.98 8.58
CA PRO A 356 15.48 -9.46 9.60
C PRO A 356 16.27 -9.05 10.84
N SER A 357 15.96 -7.89 11.40
CA SER A 357 16.58 -7.39 12.63
C SER A 357 16.30 -8.32 13.81
N LYS A 358 17.36 -8.61 14.58
CA LYS A 358 17.34 -9.50 15.75
C LYS A 358 17.43 -8.75 17.08
N VAL A 359 17.67 -7.45 17.04
CA VAL A 359 17.94 -6.63 18.24
C VAL A 359 16.72 -5.85 18.73
N GLU A 360 15.61 -5.90 17.98
CA GLU A 360 14.35 -5.26 18.34
C GLU A 360 13.72 -5.90 19.57
N LYS A 361 13.17 -5.04 20.44
CA LYS A 361 12.54 -5.42 21.69
C LYS A 361 11.33 -4.53 21.92
N ASP A 362 10.28 -5.13 22.44
CA ASP A 362 9.14 -4.38 22.96
C ASP A 362 9.64 -3.41 24.06
N PRO A 363 9.36 -2.10 23.95
CA PRO A 363 9.68 -1.14 25.01
C PRO A 363 8.87 -1.41 26.29
N ILE A 364 7.71 -2.06 26.18
CA ILE A 364 6.85 -2.41 27.31
C ILE A 364 7.32 -3.74 27.90
N LYS A 365 7.65 -3.71 29.20
CA LYS A 365 8.02 -4.90 29.95
C LYS A 365 6.86 -5.32 30.85
N VAL A 366 6.38 -6.53 30.65
CA VAL A 366 5.42 -7.17 31.56
C VAL A 366 6.23 -7.92 32.61
N THR A 367 6.11 -7.45 33.86
CA THR A 367 6.83 -7.98 35.03
C THR A 367 5.98 -8.95 35.82
#